data_AF-A0A948SUT6-F1
#
_entry.id   AF-A0A948SUT6-F1
#
_cell.length_a   1.000
_cell.length_b   1.000
_cell.length_c   1.000
_cell.angle_alpha   90.00
_cell.angle_beta   90.00
_cell.angle_gamma   90.00
#
_symmetry.space_group_name_H-M   'P 1'
#
loop_
_entity.id
_entity.type
_entity.pdbx_description
1 polymer ?
#
loop_
_entity_poly.entity_id
_entity_poly.type
_entity_poly.pdbx_seq_one_letter_code
_entity_poly.pdbx_strand_id
1 'polypeptide(L)'
;MIAGGRSNITYRVHDANGRTVVLRRPPTGHVLATAHDMGREHRIITAVGTTDVPVPRTLGMCDDTAVNDAPFYVMSFVDGVVLDGQAKAVSLSPATRRSLAEDLIDVMVRLHAVDVDGVGLGDLAKRDA
;
A
#
# COMPACT_ATOMS: atom_id res chain seq x y z
N MET A 1 12.25 8.65 -5.43
CA MET A 1 11.60 7.39 -5.86
C MET A 1 11.88 6.36 -4.78
N ILE A 2 10.85 5.73 -4.21
CA ILE A 2 11.04 4.54 -3.39
C ILE A 2 11.19 3.38 -4.39
N ALA A 3 12.41 2.87 -4.56
CA ALA A 3 12.74 1.90 -5.59
C ALA A 3 12.32 0.47 -5.18
N GLY A 4 11.86 -0.35 -6.13
CA GLY A 4 11.61 -1.79 -5.92
C GLY A 4 10.44 -2.41 -6.70
N GLY A 5 9.49 -1.61 -7.20
CA GLY A 5 8.32 -2.10 -7.94
C GLY A 5 8.44 -1.86 -9.45
N ARG A 6 8.21 -2.91 -10.27
CA ARG A 6 8.00 -2.75 -11.72
C ARG A 6 6.55 -2.37 -12.08
N SER A 7 5.64 -2.42 -11.10
CA SER A 7 4.20 -2.20 -11.30
C SER A 7 3.81 -0.73 -11.12
N ASN A 8 3.96 -0.13 -9.93
CA ASN A 8 3.54 1.27 -9.71
C ASN A 8 4.68 2.09 -9.10
N ILE A 9 4.77 3.37 -9.49
CA ILE A 9 5.78 4.29 -8.98
C ILE A 9 5.30 4.85 -7.64
N THR A 10 6.18 4.83 -6.65
CA THR A 10 5.94 5.40 -5.32
C THR A 10 6.90 6.56 -5.05
N TYR A 11 6.34 7.74 -4.76
CA TYR A 11 7.08 8.95 -4.42
C TYR A 11 6.89 9.29 -2.95
N ARG A 12 7.97 9.68 -2.29
CA ARG A 12 7.90 10.46 -1.05
C ARG A 12 7.80 11.93 -1.44
N VAL A 13 6.77 12.62 -0.96
CA VAL A 13 6.47 14.01 -1.28
C VAL A 13 6.50 14.82 0.01
N HIS A 14 7.17 15.97 -0.04
CA HIS A 14 7.23 16.93 1.05
C HIS A 14 6.45 18.17 0.62
N ASP A 15 5.47 18.60 1.41
CA ASP A 15 4.78 19.86 1.16
C ASP A 15 5.50 21.05 1.80
N ALA A 16 5.09 22.27 1.43
CA ALA A 16 5.70 23.51 1.92
C ALA A 16 5.55 23.70 3.44
N ASN A 17 4.62 23.00 4.08
CA ASN A 17 4.39 23.06 5.52
C ASN A 17 5.16 21.97 6.28
N GLY A 18 6.05 21.23 5.60
CA GLY A 18 6.90 20.21 6.20
C GLY A 18 6.21 18.85 6.38
N ARG A 19 4.99 18.65 5.88
CA ARG A 19 4.32 17.35 5.94
C ARG A 19 4.90 16.42 4.89
N THR A 20 5.11 15.17 5.27
CA THR A 20 5.57 14.11 4.36
C THR A 20 4.42 13.15 4.05
N VAL A 21 4.19 12.92 2.76
CA VAL A 21 3.17 11.98 2.27
C VAL A 21 3.76 11.06 1.21
N VAL A 22 3.03 9.99 0.88
CA VAL A 22 3.39 9.06 -0.18
C VAL A 22 2.40 9.19 -1.33
N LEU A 23 2.89 9.42 -2.54
CA LEU A 23 2.09 9.41 -3.77
C LEU A 23 2.36 8.12 -4.54
N ARG A 24 1.30 7.44 -4.96
CA ARG A 24 1.37 6.23 -5.80
C ARG A 24 0.64 6.45 -7.12
N ARG A 25 1.32 6.10 -8.23
CA ARG A 25 0.79 6.25 -9.59
C ARG A 25 1.29 5.13 -10.52
N PRO A 26 0.66 4.93 -11.69
CA PRO A 26 1.18 4.05 -12.74
C PRO A 26 2.55 4.52 -13.29
N PRO A 27 3.30 3.64 -13.96
CA PRO A 27 4.54 3.99 -14.64
C PRO A 27 4.33 5.04 -15.74
N THR A 28 5.38 5.80 -16.03
CA THR A 28 5.41 6.70 -17.19
C THR A 28 5.75 5.88 -18.45
N GLY A 29 4.84 5.79 -19.43
CA GLY A 29 5.08 5.06 -20.69
C GLY A 29 3.83 4.36 -21.25
N HIS A 30 4.02 3.41 -22.19
CA HIS A 30 2.94 2.53 -22.62
C HIS A 30 2.64 1.50 -21.53
N VAL A 31 1.46 1.65 -20.91
CA VAL A 31 1.02 0.86 -19.76
C VAL A 31 -0.16 -0.01 -20.18
N LEU A 32 -0.13 -1.31 -19.85
CA LEU A 32 -1.30 -2.18 -19.99
C LEU A 32 -2.34 -1.76 -18.93
N ALA A 33 -3.42 -1.11 -19.36
CA ALA A 33 -4.37 -0.38 -18.51
C ALA A 33 -4.91 -1.16 -17.29
N THR A 34 -5.09 -2.48 -17.39
CA THR A 34 -5.69 -3.29 -16.31
C THR A 34 -4.73 -3.64 -15.17
N ALA A 35 -3.41 -3.59 -15.39
CA ALA A 35 -2.43 -3.94 -14.37
C ALA A 35 -2.12 -2.80 -13.37
N HIS A 36 -2.70 -1.61 -13.58
CA HIS A 36 -2.34 -0.38 -12.86
C HIS A 36 -3.56 0.42 -12.39
N ASP A 37 -4.62 -0.26 -11.97
CA ASP A 37 -5.82 0.38 -11.41
C ASP A 37 -5.55 0.98 -10.02
N MET A 38 -5.21 2.27 -10.00
CA MET A 38 -4.99 3.03 -8.76
C MET A 38 -6.26 3.20 -7.93
N GLY A 39 -7.43 3.23 -8.59
CA GLY A 39 -8.72 3.29 -7.90
C GLY A 39 -8.96 2.04 -7.07
N ARG A 40 -8.68 0.86 -7.64
CA ARG A 40 -8.76 -0.43 -6.93
C ARG A 40 -7.79 -0.50 -5.75
N GLU A 41 -6.53 -0.11 -5.93
CA GLU A 41 -5.57 -0.08 -4.82
C GLU A 41 -6.02 0.85 -3.69
N HIS A 42 -6.40 2.09 -4.03
CA HIS A 42 -6.89 3.07 -3.06
C HIS A 42 -8.13 2.55 -2.31
N ARG A 43 -9.09 1.96 -3.02
CA ARG A 43 -10.30 1.38 -2.42
C ARG A 43 -9.98 0.28 -1.42
N ILE A 44 -9.09 -0.66 -1.78
CA ILE A 44 -8.68 -1.76 -0.90
C ILE A 44 -7.99 -1.22 0.36
N ILE A 45 -6.99 -0.35 0.22
CA ILE A 45 -6.24 0.18 1.37
C ILE A 45 -7.17 1.00 2.28
N THR A 46 -8.05 1.83 1.70
CA THR A 46 -9.00 2.64 2.47
C THR A 46 -9.95 1.75 3.28
N ALA A 47 -10.52 0.72 2.66
CA ALA A 47 -11.44 -0.20 3.33
C ALA A 47 -10.74 -1.02 4.43
N VAL A 48 -9.59 -1.62 4.13
CA VAL A 48 -8.80 -2.37 5.11
C VAL A 48 -8.34 -1.47 6.27
N GLY A 49 -8.07 -0.19 6.02
CA GLY A 49 -7.72 0.80 7.04
C GLY A 49 -8.82 1.12 8.06
N THR A 50 -10.03 0.58 7.88
CA THR A 50 -11.11 0.63 8.88
C THR A 50 -11.08 -0.55 9.86
N THR A 51 -10.13 -1.47 9.69
CA THR A 51 -9.94 -2.68 10.51
C THR A 51 -8.65 -2.59 11.34
N ASP A 52 -8.34 -3.63 12.11
CA ASP A 52 -7.09 -3.74 12.88
C ASP A 52 -5.86 -4.15 12.05
N VAL A 53 -6.00 -4.27 10.72
CA VAL A 53 -4.89 -4.54 9.82
C VAL A 53 -4.06 -3.26 9.64
N PRO A 54 -2.75 -3.28 9.94
CA PRO A 54 -1.93 -2.09 9.83
C PRO A 54 -1.69 -1.73 8.36
N VAL A 55 -2.32 -0.65 7.90
CA VAL A 55 -2.10 -0.04 6.58
C VAL A 55 -1.93 1.48 6.71
N PRO A 56 -1.22 2.14 5.77
CA PRO A 56 -1.16 3.60 5.75
C PRO A 56 -2.55 4.21 5.58
N ARG A 57 -2.79 5.34 6.25
CA ARG A 57 -4.02 6.10 6.07
C ARG A 57 -4.05 6.72 4.68
N THR A 58 -5.06 6.40 3.87
CA THR A 58 -5.31 7.09 2.60
C THR A 58 -5.77 8.53 2.87
N LEU A 59 -5.27 9.47 2.07
CA LEU A 59 -5.57 10.90 2.17
C LEU A 59 -6.47 11.38 1.02
N GLY A 60 -6.37 10.75 -0.15
CA GLY A 60 -7.24 11.01 -1.29
C GLY A 60 -6.77 10.32 -2.57
N MET A 61 -7.69 10.20 -3.51
CA MET A 61 -7.50 9.69 -4.87
C MET A 61 -7.82 10.80 -5.87
N CYS A 62 -7.02 10.92 -6.93
CA CYS A 62 -7.25 11.81 -8.05
C CYS A 62 -7.23 10.99 -9.33
N ASP A 63 -8.33 11.00 -10.07
CA ASP A 63 -8.49 10.36 -11.38
C ASP A 63 -8.36 11.35 -12.55
N ASP A 64 -8.29 12.66 -12.28
CA ASP A 64 -8.03 13.68 -13.28
C ASP A 64 -6.57 13.60 -13.77
N THR A 65 -6.41 13.06 -14.98
CA THR A 65 -5.11 12.92 -15.64
C THR A 65 -4.46 14.26 -15.97
N ALA A 66 -5.20 15.37 -16.03
CA ALA A 66 -4.60 16.69 -16.25
C ALA A 66 -3.71 17.14 -15.07
N VAL A 67 -3.87 16.54 -13.88
CA VAL A 67 -3.10 16.91 -12.68
C VAL A 67 -1.71 16.26 -12.64
N ASN A 68 -1.57 15.01 -13.10
CA ASN A 68 -0.33 14.23 -12.93
C ASN A 68 -0.10 13.20 -14.05
N ASP A 69 -0.67 13.43 -15.24
CA ASP A 69 -0.60 12.60 -16.44
C ASP A 69 -1.12 11.15 -16.27
N ALA A 70 -1.63 10.79 -15.09
CA ALA A 70 -2.19 9.50 -14.74
C ALA A 70 -2.97 9.61 -13.42
N PRO A 71 -3.96 8.72 -13.19
CA PRO A 71 -4.59 8.60 -11.88
C PRO A 71 -3.56 8.30 -10.79
N PHE A 72 -3.76 8.83 -9.59
CA PHE A 72 -2.87 8.61 -8.45
C PHE A 72 -3.62 8.76 -7.14
N TYR A 73 -3.10 8.14 -6.08
CA TYR A 73 -3.57 8.42 -4.72
C TYR A 73 -2.43 8.82 -3.80
N VAL A 74 -2.80 9.49 -2.72
CA VAL A 74 -1.91 9.94 -1.67
C VAL A 74 -2.28 9.26 -0.36
N MET A 75 -1.27 8.85 0.40
CA MET A 75 -1.42 8.25 1.73
C MET A 75 -0.40 8.82 2.72
N SER A 76 -0.62 8.60 4.01
CA SER A 76 0.33 8.96 5.07
C SER A 76 1.69 8.31 4.84
N PHE A 77 2.77 9.04 5.11
CA PHE A 77 4.08 8.43 5.23
C PHE A 77 4.18 7.68 6.58
N VAL A 78 4.50 6.39 6.54
CA VAL A 78 4.82 5.59 7.72
C VAL A 78 6.33 5.52 7.82
N ASP A 79 6.89 6.11 8.87
CA ASP A 79 8.32 6.01 9.14
C ASP A 79 8.67 4.62 9.66
N GLY A 80 9.72 4.02 9.12
CA GLY A 80 10.09 2.66 9.46
C GLY A 80 11.13 2.04 8.54
N VAL A 81 11.59 0.85 8.92
CA VAL A 81 12.60 0.09 8.19
C VAL A 81 11.94 -1.04 7.41
N VAL A 82 12.15 -1.06 6.09
CA VAL A 82 11.75 -2.18 5.24
C VAL A 82 12.85 -3.25 5.25
N LEU A 83 12.51 -4.45 5.69
CA LEU A 83 13.37 -5.63 5.65
C LEU A 83 13.26 -6.33 4.28
N ASP A 84 13.95 -5.77 3.28
CA ASP A 84 13.92 -6.22 1.88
C ASP A 84 15.11 -7.12 1.49
N GLY A 85 15.90 -7.59 2.45
CA GLY A 85 17.05 -8.44 2.18
C GLY A 85 17.76 -8.97 3.41
N GLN A 86 18.56 -10.02 3.20
CA GLN A 86 19.27 -10.72 4.29
C GLN A 86 20.20 -9.79 5.08
N ALA A 87 20.89 -8.86 4.41
CA ALA A 87 21.82 -7.92 5.06
C ALA A 87 21.16 -7.09 6.18
N LYS A 88 19.93 -6.62 5.96
CA LYS A 88 19.15 -5.89 6.98
C LYS A 88 18.57 -6.82 8.05
N ALA A 89 18.24 -8.05 7.69
CA ALA A 89 17.76 -9.03 8.66
C ALA A 89 18.89 -9.47 9.61
N VAL A 90 20.11 -9.67 9.11
CA VAL A 90 21.23 -10.16 9.93
C VAL A 90 21.76 -9.15 10.94
N SER A 91 21.50 -7.85 10.74
CA SER A 91 21.84 -6.82 11.73
C SER A 91 20.92 -6.83 12.96
N LEU A 92 19.78 -7.52 12.89
CA LEU A 92 18.84 -7.68 14.00
C LEU A 92 19.22 -8.88 14.87
N SER A 93 18.92 -8.81 16.17
CA SER A 93 19.10 -9.96 17.07
C SER A 93 18.19 -11.14 16.68
N PRO A 94 18.57 -12.40 16.97
CA PRO A 94 17.69 -13.54 16.72
C PRO A 94 16.31 -13.42 17.39
N ALA A 95 16.25 -12.84 18.60
CA ALA A 95 14.99 -12.60 19.30
C ALA A 95 14.09 -11.59 18.56
N THR A 96 14.68 -10.50 18.06
CA THR A 96 13.95 -9.50 17.25
C THR A 96 13.44 -10.12 15.96
N ARG A 97 14.25 -10.93 15.27
CA ARG A 97 13.81 -11.61 14.04
C ARG A 97 12.63 -12.55 14.28
N ARG A 98 12.62 -13.27 15.42
CA ARG A 98 11.49 -14.13 15.81
C ARG A 98 10.23 -13.30 16.04
N SER A 99 10.32 -12.25 16.86
CA SER A 99 9.17 -11.40 17.15
C SER A 99 8.59 -10.75 15.90
N LEU A 100 9.41 -10.31 14.95
CA LEU A 100 8.94 -9.78 13.66
C LEU A 100 8.29 -10.84 12.77
N ALA A 101 8.77 -12.08 12.81
CA ALA A 101 8.17 -13.18 12.06
C ALA A 101 6.79 -13.57 12.65
N GLU A 102 6.66 -13.56 13.97
CA GLU A 102 5.39 -13.77 14.67
C GLU A 102 4.40 -12.63 14.34
N ASP A 103 4.82 -11.36 14.43
CA ASP A 103 3.97 -10.21 14.09
C ASP A 103 3.53 -10.23 12.61
N LEU A 104 4.40 -10.64 11.68
CA LEU A 104 4.01 -10.83 10.28
C LEU A 104 2.88 -11.85 10.16
N ILE A 105 2.96 -12.99 10.87
CA ILE A 105 1.92 -14.02 10.86
C ILE A 105 0.63 -13.45 11.46
N ASP A 106 0.71 -12.74 12.58
CA ASP A 106 -0.46 -12.12 13.22
C ASP A 106 -1.15 -11.11 12.29
N VAL A 107 -0.40 -10.28 11.57
CA VAL A 107 -0.94 -9.36 10.55
C VAL A 107 -1.62 -10.13 9.42
N MET A 108 -1.02 -11.21 8.93
CA MET A 108 -1.63 -12.03 7.88
C MET A 108 -2.92 -12.71 8.34
N VAL A 109 -2.97 -13.18 9.59
CA VAL A 109 -4.19 -13.72 10.21
C VAL A 109 -5.26 -12.65 10.31
N ARG A 110 -4.92 -11.44 10.80
CA ARG A 110 -5.86 -10.30 10.84
C ARG A 110 -6.39 -9.97 9.44
N LEU A 111 -5.53 -9.96 8.43
CA LEU A 111 -5.93 -9.68 7.04
C LEU A 111 -6.87 -10.74 6.48
N HIS A 112 -6.61 -12.03 6.73
CA HIS A 112 -7.49 -13.11 6.29
C HIS A 112 -8.83 -13.15 7.03
N ALA A 113 -8.90 -12.57 8.22
CA ALA A 113 -10.11 -12.49 9.03
C ALA A 113 -11.01 -11.28 8.67
N VAL A 114 -10.58 -10.40 7.76
CA VAL A 114 -11.38 -9.24 7.33
C VAL A 114 -12.66 -9.72 6.65
N ASP A 115 -13.81 -9.29 7.17
CA ASP A 115 -15.10 -9.42 6.50
C ASP A 115 -15.14 -8.50 5.28
N VAL A 116 -14.83 -9.06 4.10
CA VAL A 116 -14.78 -8.34 2.84
C VAL A 116 -16.11 -7.69 2.46
N ASP A 117 -17.24 -8.29 2.86
CA ASP A 117 -18.56 -7.71 2.62
C ASP A 117 -18.81 -6.53 3.57
N GLY A 118 -18.50 -6.73 4.85
CA GLY A 118 -18.61 -5.72 5.90
C GLY A 118 -17.79 -4.46 5.65
N VAL A 119 -16.61 -4.58 5.01
CA VAL A 119 -15.76 -3.43 4.65
C VAL A 119 -16.05 -2.88 3.24
N GLY A 120 -17.10 -3.34 2.56
CA GLY A 120 -17.51 -2.83 1.26
C GLY A 120 -16.62 -3.25 0.09
N LEU A 121 -15.97 -4.42 0.18
CA LEU A 121 -15.12 -5.04 -0.84
C LEU A 121 -15.72 -6.33 -1.44
N GLY A 122 -17.00 -6.58 -1.20
CA GLY A 122 -17.69 -7.80 -1.63
C GLY A 122 -17.67 -8.08 -3.15
N ASP A 123 -17.48 -7.03 -3.95
CA ASP A 123 -17.43 -7.04 -5.42
C ASP A 123 -16.02 -7.29 -5.99
N LEU A 124 -14.98 -7.44 -5.16
CA LEU A 124 -13.59 -7.62 -5.62
C LEU A 124 -13.33 -8.96 -6.33
N ALA A 125 -14.10 -9.99 -6.02
CA ALA A 125 -13.93 -11.33 -6.58
C ALA A 125 -15.23 -11.76 -7.27
N LYS A 126 -15.10 -12.47 -8.40
CA LYS A 126 -16.20 -13.27 -8.93
C LYS A 126 -16.52 -14.35 -7.90
N ARG A 127 -17.73 -14.33 -7.36
CA ARG A 127 -18.29 -15.44 -6.61
C ARG A 127 -18.89 -16.38 -7.65
N ASP A 128 -18.25 -17.51 -7.89
CA ASP A 128 -18.91 -18.57 -8.65
C ASP A 128 -20.11 -19.05 -7.80
N ALA A 129 -21.26 -19.17 -8.45
CA ALA A 129 -22.52 -19.62 -7.85
C ALA A 129 -22.58 -21.14 -7.72
#